data_AF-A0A645AB42-F1
#
_entry.id   AF-A0A645AB42-F1
#
_cell.length_a   1.000
_cell.length_b   1.000
_cell.length_c   1.000
_cell.angle_alpha   90.00
_cell.angle_beta   90.00
_cell.angle_gamma   90.00
#
_symmetry.space_group_name_H-M   'P 1'
#
loop_
_entity.id
_entity.type
_entity.pdbx_description
1 polymer ?
#
loop_
_entity_poly.entity_id
_entity_poly.type
_entity_poly.pdbx_seq_one_letter_code
_entity_poly.pdbx_strand_id
1 'polypeptide(L)'
;MNQNISGQPVILEAVGDSYTTFNQVSISTGLPTVQGWIVHEWLWRGGYDQPAARQQEVETVYKSSKLDEVKSILDKYQIKYIFVGDKEYEKYGQIDVHKFEKLNAKVIFQSGKTRIFQL
;
A
#
# COMPACT_ATOMS: atom_id res chain seq x y z
N MET A 1 -10.17 -11.58 -3.61
CA MET A 1 -8.79 -11.52 -4.13
C MET A 1 -8.20 -12.91 -4.37
N ASN A 2 -8.11 -13.77 -3.36
CA ASN A 2 -7.41 -15.07 -3.46
C ASN A 2 -7.91 -16.01 -4.58
N GLN A 3 -9.18 -15.94 -4.97
CA GLN A 3 -9.72 -16.73 -6.08
C GLN A 3 -9.30 -16.24 -7.47
N ASN A 4 -8.83 -14.99 -7.60
CA ASN A 4 -8.54 -14.32 -8.87
C ASN A 4 -7.07 -13.97 -9.06
N ILE A 5 -6.26 -14.05 -7.99
CA ILE A 5 -4.84 -13.69 -8.01
C ILE A 5 -4.01 -14.95 -7.84
N SER A 6 -3.07 -15.18 -8.76
CA SER A 6 -2.10 -16.26 -8.68
C SER A 6 -0.75 -15.76 -8.19
N GLY A 7 -0.01 -16.61 -7.47
CA GLY A 7 1.30 -16.27 -6.89
C GLY A 7 1.18 -15.38 -5.64
N GLN A 8 2.27 -14.67 -5.31
CA GLN A 8 2.34 -13.74 -4.18
C GLN A 8 2.75 -12.33 -4.63
N PRO A 9 1.96 -11.68 -5.49
CA PRO A 9 2.23 -10.30 -5.88
C PRO A 9 2.11 -9.34 -4.69
N VAL A 10 2.93 -8.28 -4.69
CA VAL A 10 2.91 -7.26 -3.65
C VAL A 10 1.67 -6.37 -3.79
N ILE A 11 0.95 -6.20 -2.68
CA ILE A 11 -0.15 -5.25 -2.53
C ILE A 11 0.29 -4.10 -1.62
N LEU A 12 0.06 -2.86 -2.07
CA LEU A 12 0.27 -1.69 -1.25
C LEU A 12 -0.99 -1.38 -0.43
N GLU A 13 -0.79 -1.16 0.87
CA GLU A 13 -1.81 -0.75 1.84
C GLU A 13 -1.24 0.32 2.78
N ALA A 14 -2.12 1.04 3.47
CA ALA A 14 -1.70 1.96 4.52
C ALA A 14 -0.97 1.22 5.67
N VAL A 15 0.21 1.74 6.02
CA VAL A 15 0.98 1.25 7.16
C VAL A 15 0.25 1.55 8.46
N GLY A 16 0.19 0.60 9.38
CA GLY A 16 -0.49 0.74 10.66
C GLY A 16 0.43 0.81 11.87
N ASP A 17 -0.13 1.21 12.99
CA ASP A 17 0.45 0.97 14.30
C ASP A 17 -0.01 -0.39 14.86
N SER A 18 0.67 -0.87 15.89
CA SER A 18 0.32 -2.14 16.54
C SER A 18 -1.12 -2.15 17.04
N TYR A 19 -1.78 -3.30 16.88
CA TYR A 19 -3.15 -3.56 17.35
C TYR A 19 -4.24 -2.71 16.70
N THR A 20 -3.98 -2.25 15.47
CA THR A 20 -4.97 -1.53 14.67
C THR A 20 -5.56 -2.41 13.56
N THR A 21 -6.53 -1.92 12.81
CA THR A 21 -7.13 -2.65 11.67
C THR A 21 -6.47 -2.33 10.33
N PHE A 22 -5.31 -1.68 10.34
CA PHE A 22 -4.47 -1.49 9.15
C PHE A 22 -3.82 -2.79 8.71
N ASN A 23 -3.46 -2.90 7.42
CA ASN A 23 -2.90 -4.12 6.79
C ASN A 23 -3.88 -5.31 6.76
N GLN A 24 -5.18 -5.05 6.91
CA GLN A 24 -6.19 -6.11 6.93
C GLN A 24 -6.27 -6.90 5.61
N VAL A 25 -5.94 -6.29 4.46
CA VAL A 25 -6.03 -6.99 3.16
C VAL A 25 -4.87 -7.97 3.02
N SER A 26 -3.63 -7.55 3.26
CA SER A 26 -2.46 -8.45 3.26
C SER A 26 -2.60 -9.56 4.29
N ILE A 27 -3.06 -9.25 5.51
CA ILE A 27 -3.33 -10.27 6.54
C ILE A 27 -4.39 -11.29 6.08
N SER A 28 -5.50 -10.83 5.47
CA SER A 28 -6.59 -11.72 5.05
C SER A 28 -6.29 -12.50 3.77
N THR A 29 -5.43 -11.96 2.90
CA THR A 29 -5.12 -12.55 1.59
C THR A 29 -3.84 -13.39 1.58
N GLY A 30 -2.92 -13.15 2.52
CA GLY A 30 -1.57 -13.72 2.50
C GLY A 30 -0.66 -13.07 1.44
N LEU A 31 -1.10 -11.99 0.80
CA LEU A 31 -0.26 -11.23 -0.13
C LEU A 31 0.75 -10.38 0.65
N PRO A 32 2.02 -10.30 0.20
CA PRO A 32 3.00 -9.42 0.83
C PRO A 32 2.63 -7.95 0.64
N THR A 33 2.94 -7.12 1.64
CA THR A 33 2.87 -5.65 1.57
C THR A 33 4.25 -5.05 1.84
N VAL A 34 4.46 -3.80 1.46
CA VAL A 34 5.74 -3.08 1.66
C VAL A 34 6.12 -3.02 3.14
N GLN A 35 5.12 -2.74 3.99
CA GLN A 35 5.34 -2.47 5.40
C GLN A 35 4.06 -2.78 6.20
N GLY A 36 4.15 -3.79 7.07
CA GLY A 36 3.13 -4.09 8.07
C GLY A 36 3.20 -3.12 9.26
N TRP A 37 2.72 -3.53 10.43
CA TRP A 37 2.79 -2.69 11.63
C TRP A 37 4.23 -2.33 11.98
N ILE A 38 4.52 -1.03 12.07
CA ILE A 38 5.90 -0.54 12.19
C ILE A 38 6.61 -1.06 13.43
N VAL A 39 5.89 -1.15 14.55
CA VAL A 39 6.44 -1.63 15.83
C VAL A 39 6.70 -3.14 15.83
N HIS A 40 6.07 -3.92 14.96
CA HIS A 40 6.42 -5.35 14.83
C HIS A 40 7.65 -5.50 13.93
N GLU A 41 7.68 -4.75 12.84
CA GLU A 41 8.80 -4.77 11.91
C GLU A 41 10.11 -4.30 12.55
N TRP A 42 10.13 -3.22 13.34
CA TRP A 42 11.39 -2.77 13.95
C TRP A 42 11.95 -3.72 15.04
N LEU A 43 11.08 -4.48 15.73
CA LEU A 43 11.45 -5.41 16.80
C LEU A 43 12.04 -6.67 16.17
N TRP A 44 11.47 -7.12 15.05
CA TRP A 44 11.94 -8.29 14.31
C TRP A 44 13.17 -8.01 13.43
N ARG A 45 13.39 -6.75 13.05
CA ARG A 45 14.53 -6.34 12.20
C ARG A 45 15.66 -5.68 12.98
N GLY A 46 15.48 -5.43 14.29
CA GLY A 46 16.52 -4.91 15.17
C GLY A 46 16.80 -3.41 15.06
N GLY A 47 15.86 -2.61 14.52
CA GLY A 47 16.05 -1.16 14.38
C GLY A 47 14.89 -0.43 13.69
N TYR A 48 14.74 0.87 14.00
CA TYR A 48 13.65 1.73 13.50
C TYR A 48 13.84 2.21 12.07
N ASP A 49 15.08 2.54 11.70
CA ASP A 49 15.36 3.40 10.55
C ASP A 49 14.84 2.80 9.24
N GLN A 50 15.01 1.49 9.05
CA GLN A 50 14.56 0.80 7.83
C GLN A 50 13.02 0.67 7.76
N PRO A 51 12.31 0.20 8.80
CA PRO A 51 10.84 0.27 8.85
C PRO A 51 10.28 1.69 8.68
N ALA A 52 10.91 2.70 9.30
CA ALA A 52 10.49 4.09 9.18
C ALA A 52 10.64 4.63 7.75
N ALA A 53 11.77 4.33 7.09
CA ALA A 53 11.99 4.67 5.69
C ALA A 53 10.94 4.02 4.77
N ARG A 54 10.63 2.74 4.99
CA ARG A 54 9.55 2.04 4.26
C ARG A 54 8.19 2.70 4.49
N GLN A 55 7.86 3.05 5.73
CA GLN A 55 6.62 3.76 6.03
C GLN A 55 6.52 5.10 5.30
N GLN A 56 7.61 5.87 5.26
CA GLN A 56 7.66 7.15 4.54
C GLN A 56 7.49 6.97 3.03
N GLU A 57 8.05 5.92 2.45
CA GLU A 57 7.85 5.61 1.02
C GLU A 57 6.40 5.22 0.72
N VAL A 58 5.75 4.43 1.58
CA VAL A 58 4.31 4.13 1.45
C VAL A 58 3.49 5.43 1.54
N GLU A 59 3.78 6.29 2.53
CA GLU A 59 3.12 7.58 2.66
C GLU A 59 3.30 8.46 1.42
N THR A 60 4.50 8.46 0.85
CA THR A 60 4.82 9.18 -0.39
C THR A 60 3.94 8.70 -1.55
N VAL A 61 3.75 7.39 -1.71
CA VAL A 61 2.86 6.86 -2.74
C VAL A 61 1.43 7.37 -2.59
N TYR A 62 0.91 7.50 -1.36
CA TYR A 62 -0.46 7.98 -1.14
C TYR A 62 -0.61 9.51 -1.19
N LYS A 63 0.40 10.28 -0.74
CA LYS A 63 0.29 11.75 -0.60
C LYS A 63 1.01 12.58 -1.66
N SER A 64 2.09 12.07 -2.27
CA SER A 64 2.86 12.85 -3.25
C SER A 64 2.06 13.05 -4.54
N SER A 65 2.23 14.22 -5.15
CA SER A 65 1.74 14.57 -6.49
C SER A 65 2.82 14.40 -7.57
N LYS A 66 4.07 14.09 -7.18
CA LYS A 66 5.19 13.87 -8.11
C LYS A 66 5.13 12.44 -8.64
N LEU A 67 4.65 12.29 -9.88
CA LEU A 67 4.43 10.98 -10.49
C LEU A 67 5.71 10.13 -10.60
N ASP A 68 6.86 10.74 -10.89
CA ASP A 68 8.13 10.03 -11.01
C ASP A 68 8.61 9.42 -9.68
N GLU A 69 8.39 10.13 -8.57
CA GLU A 69 8.70 9.66 -7.23
C GLU A 69 7.80 8.49 -6.84
N VAL A 70 6.49 8.63 -7.07
CA VAL A 70 5.52 7.55 -6.83
C VAL A 70 5.88 6.32 -7.67
N LYS A 71 6.14 6.50 -8.97
CA LYS A 71 6.51 5.42 -9.88
C LYS A 71 7.79 4.71 -9.43
N SER A 72 8.81 5.46 -9.05
CA SER A 72 10.07 4.87 -8.56
C SER A 72 9.85 3.96 -7.36
N ILE A 73 8.95 4.31 -6.45
CA ILE A 73 8.63 3.50 -5.26
C ILE A 73 7.81 2.26 -5.67
N LEU A 74 6.83 2.43 -6.57
CA LEU A 74 6.04 1.31 -7.11
C LEU A 74 6.94 0.26 -7.78
N ASP A 75 7.89 0.69 -8.58
CA ASP A 75 8.85 -0.17 -9.27
C ASP A 75 9.85 -0.82 -8.28
N LYS A 76 10.36 -0.06 -7.31
CA LYS A 76 11.29 -0.55 -6.25
C LYS A 76 10.73 -1.76 -5.51
N TYR A 77 9.45 -1.72 -5.15
CA TYR A 77 8.79 -2.78 -4.40
C TYR A 77 8.05 -3.79 -5.28
N GLN A 78 8.13 -3.66 -6.61
CA GLN A 78 7.43 -4.51 -7.56
C GLN A 78 5.93 -4.61 -7.24
N ILE A 79 5.32 -3.49 -6.88
CA ILE A 79 3.91 -3.41 -6.49
C ILE A 79 3.07 -3.77 -7.71
N LYS A 80 2.13 -4.70 -7.53
CA LYS A 80 1.19 -5.09 -8.58
C LYS A 80 -0.21 -4.59 -8.30
N TYR A 81 -0.56 -4.43 -7.03
CA TYR A 81 -1.87 -3.94 -6.60
C TYR A 81 -1.74 -2.79 -5.62
N ILE A 82 -2.60 -1.78 -5.78
CA ILE A 82 -2.73 -0.68 -4.82
C ILE A 82 -4.14 -0.73 -4.25
N PHE A 83 -4.24 -0.87 -2.94
CA PHE A 83 -5.50 -0.78 -2.23
C PHE A 83 -5.74 0.65 -1.77
N VAL A 84 -6.96 1.15 -1.97
CA VAL A 84 -7.42 2.43 -1.45
C VAL A 84 -8.81 2.22 -0.85
N GLY A 85 -8.92 2.27 0.47
CA GLY A 85 -10.19 2.17 1.19
C GLY A 85 -10.16 3.01 2.46
N ASP A 86 -11.02 2.64 3.42
CA ASP A 86 -11.25 3.45 4.62
C ASP A 86 -9.96 3.72 5.42
N LYS A 87 -9.05 2.75 5.51
CA LYS A 87 -7.79 2.90 6.24
C LYS A 87 -6.80 3.85 5.56
N GLU A 88 -6.74 3.83 4.24
CA GLU A 88 -5.91 4.78 3.48
C GLU A 88 -6.45 6.21 3.63
N TYR A 89 -7.77 6.40 3.56
CA TYR A 89 -8.38 7.72 3.78
C TYR A 89 -8.24 8.18 5.24
N GLU A 90 -8.37 7.27 6.21
CA GLU A 90 -8.18 7.57 7.64
C GLU A 90 -6.77 8.09 7.91
N LYS A 91 -5.73 7.45 7.33
CA LYS A 91 -4.34 7.82 7.58
C LYS A 91 -3.82 8.97 6.73
N TYR A 92 -4.19 9.01 5.45
CA TYR A 92 -3.60 9.94 4.49
C TYR A 92 -4.55 11.08 4.07
N GLY A 93 -5.79 11.07 4.54
CA GLY A 93 -6.78 12.10 4.21
C GLY A 93 -7.29 11.97 2.79
N GLN A 94 -7.38 13.08 2.05
CA GLN A 94 -7.78 13.04 0.65
C GLN A 94 -6.65 12.51 -0.23
N ILE A 95 -6.92 11.43 -0.96
CA ILE A 95 -5.99 10.79 -1.88
C ILE A 95 -6.45 11.10 -3.32
N ASP A 96 -5.58 11.70 -4.12
CA ASP A 96 -5.81 11.83 -5.57
C ASP A 96 -5.61 10.46 -6.23
N VAL A 97 -6.68 9.70 -6.35
CA VAL A 97 -6.66 8.36 -6.95
C VAL A 97 -6.42 8.38 -8.47
N HIS A 98 -6.67 9.50 -9.14
CA HIS A 98 -6.44 9.63 -10.59
C HIS A 98 -4.95 9.63 -10.94
N LYS A 99 -4.06 9.90 -9.98
CA LYS A 99 -2.62 9.77 -10.20
C LYS A 99 -2.20 8.35 -10.53
N PHE A 100 -2.90 7.33 -10.01
CA PHE A 100 -2.60 5.94 -10.32
C PHE A 100 -2.99 5.60 -11.76
N GLU A 101 -4.08 6.17 -12.28
CA GLU A 101 -4.48 6.04 -13.68
C GLU A 101 -3.44 6.67 -14.62
N LYS A 102 -2.86 7.82 -14.24
CA LYS A 102 -1.73 8.46 -14.97
C LYS A 102 -0.45 7.61 -14.96
N LEU A 103 -0.34 6.66 -14.02
CA LEU A 103 0.74 5.68 -13.92
C LEU A 103 0.35 4.35 -14.58
N ASN A 104 -0.64 4.36 -15.49
CA ASN A 104 -1.19 3.21 -16.21
C ASN A 104 -1.86 2.15 -15.32
N ALA A 105 -2.13 2.45 -14.05
CA ALA A 105 -2.85 1.54 -13.18
C ALA A 105 -4.33 1.48 -13.57
N LYS A 106 -4.89 0.27 -13.67
CA LYS A 106 -6.29 0.03 -14.02
C LYS A 106 -7.11 -0.26 -12.77
N VAL A 107 -8.28 0.35 -12.63
CA VAL A 107 -9.23 -0.01 -11.59
C VAL A 107 -9.82 -1.38 -11.92
N ILE A 108 -9.55 -2.39 -11.09
CA ILE A 108 -10.05 -3.76 -11.25
C ILE A 108 -11.19 -4.10 -10.29
N PHE A 109 -11.40 -3.28 -9.27
CA PHE A 109 -12.51 -3.40 -8.34
C PHE A 109 -12.87 -2.02 -7.79
N GLN A 110 -14.15 -1.77 -7.64
CA GLN A 110 -14.68 -0.58 -7.00
C GLN A 110 -15.96 -0.90 -6.23
N SER A 111 -16.05 -0.45 -4.99
CA SER A 111 -17.27 -0.49 -4.19
C SER A 111 -17.27 0.70 -3.21
N GLY A 112 -18.21 1.63 -3.38
CA GLY A 112 -18.20 2.89 -2.63
C GLY A 112 -16.91 3.67 -2.83
N LYS A 113 -16.21 3.99 -1.72
CA LYS A 113 -14.90 4.65 -1.73
C LYS A 113 -13.73 3.69 -1.93
N THR A 114 -13.96 2.39 -1.81
CA THR A 114 -12.94 1.36 -1.95
C THR A 114 -12.62 1.12 -3.41
N ARG A 115 -11.33 1.16 -3.75
CA ARG A 115 -10.79 0.88 -5.07
C ARG A 115 -9.58 -0.03 -4.97
N ILE A 116 -9.43 -0.91 -5.94
CA ILE A 116 -8.23 -1.71 -6.14
C ILE A 116 -7.70 -1.40 -7.53
N PHE A 117 -6.47 -0.92 -7.58
CA PHE A 117 -5.75 -0.67 -8.82
C PHE A 117 -4.80 -1.82 -9.09
N GLN A 118 -4.68 -2.21 -10.36
CA GLN A 118 -3.67 -3.12 -10.86
C GLN A 118 -2.70 -2.34 -11.75
N LEU A 119 -1.40 -2.44 -11.46
CA LEU A 119 -0.32 -1.92 -12.30
C LEU A 119 -0.02 -2.88 -13.47
#